data_AF-A0A524NZ56-F1
#
_entry.id   AF-A0A524NZ56-F1
#
_cell.length_a   1.000
_cell.length_b   1.000
_cell.length_c   1.000
_cell.angle_alpha   90.00
_cell.angle_beta   90.00
_cell.angle_gamma   90.00
#
_symmetry.space_group_name_H-M   'P 1'
#
loop_
_entity.id
_entity.type
_entity.pdbx_description
1 polymer ?
#
loop_
_entity_poly.entity_id
_entity_poly.type
_entity_poly.pdbx_seq_one_letter_code
_entity_poly.pdbx_strand_id
1 'polypeptide(L)'
;MDESYVADVTRLHQEMLEATQTQDPRIAYFCMEFGIAGFLKLYSGGLGILAGDHLKASSDLNLPLCAVGLAYHDGYFHQIIDREGRQEALGDSNDFESPPFEPVMAGQYAPLRVTVPLPTGPVQVRAWKLQVGRVPLYLLDTNVPENRPEDRSITNRLYGGDSVHRLRQEMILGLGGYQLLA
;
A
#
# COMPACT_ATOMS: atom_id res chain seq x y z
N MET A 1 -25.70 -5.24 9.78
CA MET A 1 -24.37 -4.61 9.66
C MET A 1 -23.99 -4.20 11.08
N ASP A 2 -22.78 -4.52 11.52
CA ASP A 2 -22.35 -4.27 12.90
C ASP A 2 -22.30 -2.74 13.17
N GLU A 3 -23.07 -2.26 14.14
CA GLU A 3 -23.15 -0.83 14.50
C GLU A 3 -21.80 -0.30 14.97
N SER A 4 -20.99 -1.14 15.63
CA SER A 4 -19.66 -0.77 16.10
C SER A 4 -18.71 -0.47 14.94
N TYR A 5 -18.70 -1.32 13.92
CA TYR A 5 -17.91 -1.13 12.70
C TYR A 5 -18.29 0.18 11.97
N VAL A 6 -19.59 0.46 11.83
CA VAL A 6 -20.04 1.68 11.16
C VAL A 6 -19.62 2.93 11.94
N ALA A 7 -19.68 2.88 13.27
CA ALA A 7 -19.22 3.97 14.13
C ALA A 7 -17.70 4.21 13.96
N ASP A 8 -16.89 3.16 13.93
CA ASP A 8 -15.44 3.27 13.75
C ASP A 8 -15.05 3.89 12.40
N VAL A 9 -15.67 3.43 11.30
CA VAL A 9 -15.41 3.99 9.97
C VAL A 9 -15.87 5.44 9.88
N THR A 10 -17.02 5.76 10.47
CA THR A 10 -17.55 7.14 10.50
C THR A 10 -16.62 8.07 11.25
N ARG A 11 -16.06 7.61 12.38
CA ARG A 11 -15.06 8.36 13.16
C ARG A 11 -13.80 8.64 12.33
N LEU A 12 -13.21 7.62 11.72
CA LEU A 12 -12.02 7.77 10.87
C LEU A 12 -12.27 8.75 9.70
N HIS A 13 -13.46 8.71 9.11
CA HIS A 13 -13.82 9.63 8.04
C HIS A 13 -13.86 11.09 8.52
N GLN A 14 -14.42 11.36 9.70
CA GLN A 14 -14.45 12.71 10.27
C GLN A 14 -13.05 13.22 10.61
N GLU A 15 -12.24 12.40 11.27
CA GLU A 15 -10.84 12.75 11.59
C GLU A 15 -10.04 13.08 10.32
N MET A 16 -10.28 12.34 9.21
CA MET A 16 -9.68 12.62 7.91
C MET A 16 -10.12 13.97 7.35
N LEU A 17 -11.41 14.30 7.42
CA LEU A 17 -11.93 15.59 6.95
C LEU A 17 -11.31 16.77 7.72
N GLU A 18 -11.16 16.62 9.04
CA GLU A 18 -10.51 17.64 9.88
C GLU A 18 -9.03 17.79 9.53
N ALA A 19 -8.29 16.69 9.37
CA ALA A 19 -6.86 16.70 9.04
C ALA A 19 -6.55 17.37 7.69
N THR A 20 -7.49 17.34 6.74
CA THR A 20 -7.33 17.98 5.42
C THR A 20 -7.58 19.49 5.42
N GLN A 21 -8.09 20.07 6.50
CA GLN A 21 -8.37 21.51 6.63
C GLN A 21 -7.14 22.29 7.14
N THR A 22 -6.02 22.20 6.42
CA THR A 22 -4.75 22.89 6.78
C THR A 22 -4.43 24.04 5.83
N GLN A 23 -3.78 25.10 6.35
CA GLN A 23 -3.24 26.21 5.55
C GLN A 23 -1.85 25.93 4.97
N ASP A 24 -1.17 24.89 5.46
CA ASP A 24 0.10 24.40 4.92
C ASP A 24 -0.15 23.06 4.20
N PRO A 25 -0.20 23.05 2.85
CA PRO A 25 -0.59 21.86 2.09
C PRO A 25 0.54 20.82 2.09
N ARG A 26 0.40 19.83 2.97
CA ARG A 26 1.14 18.56 2.88
C ARG A 26 0.35 17.60 2.02
N ILE A 27 0.98 17.02 1.00
CA ILE A 27 0.30 16.17 0.01
C ILE A 27 0.56 14.70 0.35
N ALA A 28 -0.51 13.93 0.49
CA ALA A 28 -0.43 12.48 0.58
C ALA A 28 -1.04 11.87 -0.69
N TYR A 29 -0.22 11.20 -1.50
CA TYR A 29 -0.63 10.63 -2.77
C TYR A 29 -0.87 9.12 -2.65
N PHE A 30 -2.15 8.73 -2.64
CA PHE A 30 -2.56 7.35 -2.51
C PHE A 30 -2.71 6.72 -3.90
N CYS A 31 -2.08 5.56 -4.11
CA CYS A 31 -2.24 4.80 -5.34
C CYS A 31 -2.17 3.31 -5.07
N MET A 32 -2.89 2.54 -5.88
CA MET A 32 -2.82 1.09 -5.88
C MET A 32 -1.50 0.59 -6.49
N GLU A 33 -0.76 1.40 -7.24
CA GLU A 33 0.42 0.95 -7.97
C GLU A 33 1.48 2.05 -8.08
N PHE A 34 2.76 1.65 -8.07
CA PHE A 34 3.89 2.57 -8.28
C PHE A 34 4.98 1.94 -9.15
N GLY A 35 5.13 2.46 -10.37
CA GLY A 35 6.14 2.09 -11.34
C GLY A 35 7.47 2.79 -11.09
N ILE A 36 8.22 2.34 -10.07
CA ILE A 36 9.47 2.99 -9.65
C ILE A 36 10.67 2.47 -10.45
N ALA A 37 10.91 1.16 -10.37
CA ALA A 37 12.00 0.45 -11.04
C ALA A 37 11.53 -0.97 -11.41
N GLY A 38 12.05 -1.55 -12.49
CA GLY A 38 11.54 -2.83 -13.04
C GLY A 38 11.73 -4.06 -12.13
N PHE A 39 12.62 -3.99 -11.14
CA PHE A 39 12.79 -5.04 -10.15
C PHE A 39 11.79 -4.93 -8.98
N LEU A 40 11.14 -3.79 -8.79
CA LEU A 40 10.12 -3.58 -7.77
C LEU A 40 8.75 -3.97 -8.35
N LYS A 41 8.15 -5.04 -7.84
CA LYS A 41 6.89 -5.58 -8.37
C LYS A 41 5.69 -4.88 -7.75
N LEU A 42 5.64 -3.56 -7.91
CA LEU A 42 4.63 -2.67 -7.31
C LEU A 42 3.65 -2.09 -8.34
N TYR A 43 3.70 -2.55 -9.59
CA TYR A 43 2.82 -2.08 -10.66
C TYR A 43 2.65 -3.12 -11.77
N SER A 44 1.65 -2.89 -12.62
CA SER A 44 1.28 -3.72 -13.78
C SER A 44 1.17 -2.92 -15.08
N GLY A 45 0.87 -1.62 -15.02
CA GLY A 45 0.55 -0.84 -16.21
C GLY A 45 0.69 0.68 -16.05
N GLY A 46 -0.03 1.41 -16.91
CA GLY A 46 0.12 2.86 -17.07
C GLY A 46 -0.20 3.70 -15.83
N LEU A 47 -1.14 3.25 -14.98
CA LEU A 47 -1.44 3.92 -13.71
C LEU A 47 -0.19 3.96 -12.82
N GLY A 48 0.46 2.81 -12.63
CA GLY A 48 1.67 2.73 -11.83
C GLY A 48 2.82 3.53 -12.42
N ILE A 49 3.03 3.47 -13.75
CA ILE A 49 4.07 4.29 -14.41
C ILE A 49 3.83 5.78 -14.15
N LEU A 50 2.61 6.27 -14.36
CA LEU A 50 2.26 7.66 -14.08
C LEU A 50 2.49 8.02 -12.62
N ALA A 51 2.06 7.17 -11.69
CA ALA A 51 2.24 7.39 -10.26
C ALA A 51 3.73 7.47 -9.89
N GLY A 52 4.55 6.58 -10.44
CA GLY A 52 6.00 6.57 -10.23
C GLY A 52 6.71 7.79 -10.81
N ASP A 53 6.36 8.20 -12.02
CA ASP A 53 6.88 9.41 -12.65
C ASP A 53 6.45 10.67 -11.89
N HIS A 54 5.23 10.67 -11.35
CA HIS A 54 4.75 11.75 -10.50
C HIS A 54 5.56 11.87 -9.20
N LEU A 55 5.96 10.76 -8.58
CA LEU A 55 6.85 10.79 -7.40
C LEU A 55 8.23 11.33 -7.76
N LYS A 56 8.80 10.90 -8.89
CA LYS A 56 10.11 11.38 -9.37
C LYS A 56 10.09 12.88 -9.65
N ALA A 57 9.10 13.36 -10.40
CA ALA A 57 8.92 14.79 -10.67
C ALA A 57 8.70 15.60 -9.38
N SER A 58 7.91 15.07 -8.42
CA SER A 58 7.70 15.71 -7.11
C SER A 58 8.99 15.80 -6.30
N SER A 59 9.85 14.78 -6.37
CA SER A 59 11.18 14.78 -5.77
C SER A 59 12.11 15.82 -6.39
N ASP A 60 12.08 15.97 -7.72
CA ASP A 60 12.89 16.96 -8.45
C ASP A 60 12.47 18.40 -8.11
N LEU A 61 11.16 18.63 -7.97
CA LEU A 61 10.57 19.92 -7.60
C LEU A 61 10.61 20.20 -6.09
N ASN A 62 11.07 19.25 -5.27
CA ASN A 62 11.10 19.33 -3.81
C ASN A 62 9.72 19.68 -3.20
N LEU A 63 8.66 19.03 -3.70
CA LEU A 63 7.31 19.22 -3.18
C LEU A 63 7.14 18.49 -1.83
N PRO A 64 6.34 19.02 -0.89
CA PRO A 64 6.03 18.38 0.38
C PRO A 64 5.02 17.24 0.19
N LEU A 65 5.44 16.18 -0.53
CA LEU A 65 4.64 15.03 -0.90
C LEU A 65 5.18 13.75 -0.28
N CYS A 66 4.29 12.96 0.33
CA CYS A 66 4.50 11.54 0.59
C CYS A 66 3.53 10.70 -0.25
N ALA A 67 3.84 9.43 -0.44
CA ALA A 67 3.01 8.51 -1.18
C ALA A 67 2.62 7.31 -0.32
N VAL A 68 1.44 6.74 -0.57
CA VAL A 68 0.94 5.55 0.12
C VAL A 68 0.44 4.54 -0.92
N GLY A 69 0.90 3.30 -0.78
CA GLY A 69 0.47 2.16 -1.58
C GLY A 69 0.39 0.88 -0.76
N LEU A 70 0.29 -0.25 -1.45
CA LEU A 70 0.23 -1.58 -0.83
C LEU A 70 1.52 -2.37 -1.12
N ALA A 71 1.96 -3.14 -0.14
CA ALA A 71 3.15 -4.00 -0.21
C ALA A 71 2.81 -5.34 -0.89
N TYR A 72 2.67 -5.35 -2.21
CA TYR A 72 2.37 -6.58 -2.96
C TYR A 72 3.51 -7.58 -2.90
N HIS A 73 3.34 -8.68 -2.18
CA HIS A 73 4.37 -9.72 -2.06
C HIS A 73 4.64 -10.47 -3.38
N ASP A 74 3.63 -10.69 -4.22
CA ASP A 74 3.72 -11.49 -5.46
C ASP A 74 3.61 -10.65 -6.74
N GLY A 75 3.55 -9.32 -6.62
CA GLY A 75 3.40 -8.41 -7.75
C GLY A 75 2.19 -8.74 -8.64
N TYR A 76 2.37 -8.64 -9.97
CA TYR A 76 1.36 -9.00 -10.97
C TYR A 76 1.62 -10.38 -11.60
N PHE A 77 2.65 -10.48 -12.43
CA PHE A 77 3.34 -11.71 -12.87
C PHE A 77 4.54 -11.34 -13.75
N HIS A 78 5.48 -12.28 -13.92
CA HIS A 78 6.54 -12.21 -14.93
C HIS A 78 6.14 -13.02 -16.17
N GLN A 79 6.11 -12.37 -17.34
CA GLN A 79 5.71 -13.00 -18.60
C GLN A 79 6.90 -13.70 -19.25
N ILE A 80 6.73 -14.99 -19.57
CA ILE A 80 7.63 -15.74 -20.44
C ILE A 80 6.83 -16.26 -21.63
N ILE A 81 7.47 -16.31 -22.80
CA ILE A 81 6.92 -16.98 -23.99
C ILE A 81 7.68 -18.29 -24.17
N ASP A 82 6.96 -19.41 -24.14
CA ASP A 82 7.54 -20.73 -24.31
C ASP A 82 7.97 -20.99 -25.77
N ARG A 83 8.55 -22.17 -26.03
CA ARG A 83 9.04 -22.55 -27.36
C ARG A 83 7.91 -22.71 -28.38
N GLU A 84 6.68 -22.91 -27.90
CA GLU A 84 5.47 -23.03 -28.71
C GLU A 84 4.76 -21.69 -28.92
N GLY A 85 5.32 -20.58 -28.40
CA GLY A 85 4.75 -19.25 -28.52
C GLY A 85 3.61 -18.97 -27.53
N ARG A 86 3.41 -19.82 -26.52
CA ARG A 86 2.39 -19.63 -25.49
C ARG A 86 2.94 -18.79 -24.36
N GLN A 87 2.07 -17.97 -23.78
CA GLN A 87 2.40 -17.20 -22.60
C GLN A 87 2.36 -18.06 -21.34
N GLU A 88 3.43 -18.02 -20.58
CA GLU A 88 3.54 -18.53 -19.21
C GLU A 88 3.67 -17.35 -18.24
N ALA A 89 2.95 -17.43 -17.12
CA ALA A 89 2.99 -16.44 -16.05
C ALA A 89 3.76 -17.03 -14.86
N LEU A 90 4.99 -16.54 -14.65
CA LEU A 90 5.77 -16.90 -13.48
C LEU A 90 5.46 -15.93 -12.32
N GLY A 91 5.49 -16.47 -11.10
CA GLY A 91 5.47 -15.66 -9.89
C GLY A 91 6.78 -14.91 -9.73
N ASP A 92 6.70 -13.66 -9.27
CA ASP A 92 7.85 -12.82 -9.02
C ASP A 92 7.57 -12.05 -7.73
N SER A 93 8.39 -12.26 -6.70
CA SER A 93 8.08 -11.81 -5.35
C SER A 93 8.95 -10.64 -4.91
N ASN A 94 8.37 -9.69 -4.18
CA ASN A 94 9.12 -8.68 -3.45
C ASN A 94 9.56 -9.24 -2.09
N ASP A 95 10.82 -9.02 -1.73
CA ASP A 95 11.31 -9.23 -0.37
C ASP A 95 11.37 -7.87 0.34
N PHE A 96 10.33 -7.56 1.12
CA PHE A 96 10.25 -6.29 1.85
C PHE A 96 11.17 -6.24 3.08
N GLU A 97 11.68 -7.37 3.56
CA GLU A 97 12.65 -7.39 4.67
C GLU A 97 14.07 -7.01 4.19
N SER A 98 14.29 -6.97 2.87
CA SER A 98 15.56 -6.63 2.24
C SER A 98 15.60 -5.18 1.73
N PRO A 99 16.79 -4.56 1.62
CA PRO A 99 16.95 -3.28 0.95
C PRO A 99 16.36 -3.29 -0.47
N PRO A 100 15.79 -2.18 -0.95
CA PRO A 100 15.84 -0.83 -0.36
C PRO A 100 14.68 -0.49 0.60
N PHE A 101 13.94 -1.48 1.08
CA PHE A 101 12.82 -1.23 1.98
C PHE A 101 13.30 -1.10 3.43
N GLU A 102 12.68 -0.17 4.15
CA GLU A 102 12.93 0.04 5.58
C GLU A 102 11.62 -0.14 6.35
N PRO A 103 11.59 -0.85 7.49
CA PRO A 103 10.37 -0.93 8.30
C PRO A 103 10.04 0.46 8.88
N VAL A 104 8.77 0.84 8.83
CA VAL A 104 8.30 2.03 9.54
C VAL A 104 8.19 1.68 11.03
N MET A 105 8.81 2.49 11.90
CA MET A 105 8.95 2.19 13.32
C MET A 105 8.10 3.12 14.20
N ALA A 106 7.47 2.57 15.23
CA ALA A 106 6.93 3.28 16.38
C ALA A 106 8.03 3.41 17.46
N GLY A 107 8.77 4.51 17.43
CA GLY A 107 9.95 4.69 18.28
C GLY A 107 11.15 3.86 17.81
N GLN A 108 12.03 3.49 18.74
CA GLN A 108 13.32 2.86 18.39
C GLN A 108 13.26 1.35 18.14
N TYR A 109 12.26 0.64 18.68
CA TYR A 109 12.34 -0.82 18.83
C TYR A 109 11.15 -1.60 18.28
N ALA A 110 10.06 -0.93 17.89
CA ALA A 110 8.85 -1.61 17.45
C ALA A 110 8.46 -1.13 16.04
N PRO A 111 8.16 -2.04 15.10
CA PRO A 111 7.48 -1.67 13.87
C PRO A 111 6.15 -0.99 14.21
N LEU A 112 5.83 0.07 13.47
CA LEU A 112 4.54 0.75 13.57
C LEU A 112 3.44 -0.23 13.17
N ARG A 113 2.38 -0.25 13.98
CA ARG A 113 1.19 -1.07 13.74
C ARG A 113 -0.05 -0.20 13.81
N VAL A 114 -0.86 -0.23 12.76
CA VAL A 114 -2.19 0.41 12.73
C VAL A 114 -3.27 -0.67 12.61
N THR A 115 -4.46 -0.38 13.13
CA THR A 115 -5.58 -1.32 13.15
C THR A 115 -6.70 -0.81 12.26
N VAL A 116 -6.94 -1.49 11.15
CA VAL A 116 -7.98 -1.13 10.20
C VAL A 116 -9.25 -1.92 10.48
N PRO A 117 -10.40 -1.27 10.78
CA PRO A 117 -11.67 -1.97 10.91
C PRO A 117 -12.14 -2.44 9.52
N LEU A 118 -12.35 -3.74 9.36
CA LEU A 118 -13.04 -4.32 8.20
C LEU A 118 -14.36 -4.97 8.64
N PRO A 119 -15.33 -5.18 7.73
CA PRO A 119 -16.58 -5.89 8.04
C PRO A 119 -16.35 -7.33 8.56
N THR A 120 -15.20 -7.92 8.23
CA THR A 120 -14.79 -9.26 8.64
C THR A 120 -14.03 -9.30 9.96
N GLY A 121 -13.82 -8.15 10.63
CA GLY A 121 -13.00 -8.00 11.82
C GLY A 121 -11.80 -7.05 11.61
N PRO A 122 -11.16 -6.59 12.70
CA PRO A 122 -10.01 -5.69 12.61
C PRO A 122 -8.79 -6.38 11.99
N VAL A 123 -8.05 -5.65 11.17
CA VAL A 123 -6.82 -6.12 10.51
C VAL A 123 -5.64 -5.28 10.97
N GLN A 124 -4.58 -5.93 11.41
CA GLN A 124 -3.31 -5.32 11.77
C GLN A 124 -2.49 -5.01 10.52
N VAL A 125 -1.94 -3.81 10.42
CA VAL A 125 -1.18 -3.37 9.25
C VAL A 125 0.16 -2.81 9.71
N ARG A 126 1.27 -3.30 9.14
CA ARG A 126 2.57 -2.58 9.20
C ARG A 126 2.78 -1.78 7.93
N ALA A 127 3.80 -0.93 7.93
CA ALA A 127 4.24 -0.25 6.73
C ALA A 127 5.74 -0.45 6.49
N TRP A 128 6.07 -0.52 5.21
CA TRP A 128 7.43 -0.41 4.68
C TRP A 128 7.61 0.98 4.08
N LYS A 129 8.83 1.50 4.15
CA LYS A 129 9.22 2.75 3.52
C LYS A 129 10.20 2.46 2.40
N LEU A 130 9.90 2.99 1.22
CA LEU A 130 10.80 3.08 0.08
C LEU A 130 11.06 4.55 -0.20
N GLN A 131 12.33 4.93 -0.34
CA GLN A 131 12.69 6.31 -0.62
C GLN A 131 12.81 6.53 -2.14
N VAL A 132 11.93 7.35 -2.74
CA VAL A 132 11.94 7.72 -4.16
C VAL A 132 12.51 9.13 -4.30
N GLY A 133 13.84 9.22 -4.37
CA GLY A 133 14.53 10.51 -4.26
C GLY A 133 14.22 11.17 -2.90
N ARG A 134 13.54 12.32 -2.90
CA ARG A 134 13.11 13.00 -1.67
C ARG A 134 11.74 12.57 -1.16
N VAL A 135 10.97 11.86 -1.98
CA VAL A 135 9.60 11.48 -1.65
C VAL A 135 9.59 10.13 -0.93
N PRO A 136 9.10 10.06 0.32
CA PRO A 136 8.86 8.77 0.98
C PRO A 136 7.60 8.10 0.40
N LEU A 137 7.74 6.86 -0.05
CA LEU A 137 6.64 5.98 -0.42
C LEU A 137 6.45 4.94 0.70
N TYR A 138 5.27 4.97 1.32
CA TYR A 138 4.86 4.01 2.33
C TYR A 138 4.04 2.89 1.70
N LEU A 139 4.36 1.63 2.01
CA LEU A 139 3.71 0.44 1.48
C LEU A 139 3.09 -0.34 2.63
N LEU A 140 1.76 -0.37 2.68
CA LEU A 140 0.99 -1.04 3.72
C LEU A 140 1.00 -2.55 3.51
N ASP A 141 1.26 -3.31 4.57
CA ASP A 141 1.43 -4.76 4.55
C ASP A 141 0.56 -5.40 5.63
N THR A 142 -0.34 -6.28 5.19
CA THR A 142 -1.22 -7.08 6.06
C THR A 142 -0.64 -8.45 6.36
N ASN A 143 0.48 -8.85 5.75
CA ASN A 143 1.13 -10.15 5.93
C ASN A 143 1.89 -10.21 7.26
N VAL A 144 1.14 -10.22 8.35
CA VAL A 144 1.64 -10.18 9.72
C VAL A 144 0.99 -11.30 10.54
N PRO A 145 1.70 -11.93 11.49
CA PRO A 145 1.22 -13.13 12.18
C PRO A 145 -0.04 -12.91 13.03
N GLU A 146 -0.34 -11.66 13.41
CA GLU A 146 -1.54 -11.29 14.17
C GLU A 146 -2.83 -11.39 13.36
N ASN A 147 -2.71 -11.41 12.03
CA ASN A 147 -3.85 -11.49 11.11
C ASN A 147 -4.18 -12.94 10.74
N ARG A 148 -5.46 -13.18 10.46
CA ARG A 148 -5.91 -14.46 9.90
C ARG A 148 -5.31 -14.67 8.50
N PRO A 149 -5.13 -15.92 8.04
CA PRO A 149 -4.57 -16.19 6.71
C PRO A 149 -5.26 -15.44 5.56
N GLU A 150 -6.58 -15.29 5.61
CA GLU A 150 -7.38 -14.56 4.62
C GLU A 150 -7.27 -13.03 4.71
N ASP A 151 -6.76 -12.48 5.82
CA ASP A 151 -6.49 -11.06 6.00
C ASP A 151 -5.04 -10.73 5.60
N ARG A 152 -4.12 -11.65 5.91
CA ARG A 152 -2.75 -11.62 5.40
C ARG A 152 -2.73 -11.55 3.88
N SER A 153 -3.67 -12.25 3.24
CA SER A 153 -3.70 -12.33 1.78
C SER A 153 -4.08 -11.05 1.06
N ILE A 154 -4.62 -10.04 1.76
CA ILE A 154 -5.07 -8.76 1.17
C ILE A 154 -3.94 -8.09 0.38
N THR A 155 -2.70 -8.18 0.86
CA THR A 155 -1.53 -7.52 0.25
C THR A 155 -0.66 -8.48 -0.56
N ASN A 156 -1.18 -9.63 -1.00
CA ASN A 156 -0.36 -10.59 -1.73
C ASN A 156 -0.14 -10.16 -3.17
N ARG A 157 -1.22 -10.00 -3.94
CA ARG A 157 -1.15 -9.86 -5.39
C ARG A 157 -1.88 -8.62 -5.87
N LEU A 158 -1.23 -7.90 -6.78
CA LEU A 158 -1.82 -6.78 -7.49
C LEU A 158 -2.88 -7.28 -8.46
N TYR A 159 -4.09 -6.70 -8.40
CA TYR A 159 -5.25 -7.13 -9.18
C TYR A 159 -5.59 -8.63 -9.04
N GLY A 160 -5.37 -9.19 -7.86
CA GLY A 160 -5.81 -10.54 -7.51
C GLY A 160 -7.22 -10.56 -6.88
N GLY A 161 -7.79 -11.76 -6.81
CA GLY A 161 -9.03 -12.02 -6.07
C GLY A 161 -10.30 -11.57 -6.77
N ASP A 162 -11.37 -11.45 -6.00
CA ASP A 162 -12.71 -11.03 -6.43
C ASP A 162 -12.99 -9.56 -6.03
N SER A 163 -14.22 -9.11 -6.24
CA SER A 163 -14.65 -7.76 -5.87
C SER A 163 -14.55 -7.47 -4.37
N VAL A 164 -14.74 -8.49 -3.53
CA VAL A 164 -14.63 -8.36 -2.07
C VAL A 164 -13.16 -8.19 -1.68
N HIS A 165 -12.27 -8.98 -2.26
CA HIS A 165 -10.83 -8.84 -2.05
C HIS A 165 -10.34 -7.45 -2.47
N ARG A 166 -10.77 -6.98 -3.65
CA ARG A 166 -10.44 -5.64 -4.14
C ARG A 166 -10.94 -4.54 -3.20
N LEU A 167 -12.17 -4.64 -2.72
CA LEU A 167 -12.70 -3.68 -1.75
C LEU A 167 -11.86 -3.66 -0.45
N ARG A 168 -11.43 -4.82 0.03
CA ARG A 168 -10.57 -4.91 1.22
C ARG A 168 -9.21 -4.25 0.98
N GLN A 169 -8.62 -4.40 -0.21
CA GLN A 169 -7.39 -3.68 -0.58
C GLN A 169 -7.61 -2.17 -0.56
N GLU A 170 -8.70 -1.68 -1.17
CA GLU A 170 -9.05 -0.26 -1.19
C GLU A 170 -9.28 0.30 0.22
N MET A 171 -9.91 -0.49 1.11
CA MET A 171 -10.08 -0.14 2.53
C MET A 171 -8.76 -0.07 3.29
N ILE A 172 -7.85 -1.04 3.09
CA ILE A 172 -6.51 -0.99 3.71
C ILE A 172 -5.76 0.24 3.20
N LEU A 173 -5.79 0.51 1.90
CA LEU A 173 -5.14 1.69 1.31
C LEU A 173 -5.70 2.99 1.91
N GLY A 174 -7.01 3.16 1.92
CA GLY A 174 -7.66 4.39 2.41
C GLY A 174 -7.57 4.55 3.93
N LEU A 175 -8.20 3.64 4.68
CA LEU A 175 -8.28 3.74 6.15
C LEU A 175 -6.92 3.50 6.81
N GLY A 176 -6.19 2.48 6.37
CA GLY A 176 -4.86 2.16 6.91
C GLY A 176 -3.84 3.22 6.56
N GLY A 177 -3.88 3.76 5.34
CA GLY A 177 -2.96 4.82 4.93
C GLY A 177 -3.27 6.15 5.62
N TYR A 178 -4.53 6.47 5.89
CA TYR A 178 -4.88 7.61 6.75
C TYR A 178 -4.33 7.44 8.17
N GLN A 179 -4.62 6.31 8.82
CA GLN A 179 -4.13 6.03 10.18
C GLN A 179 -2.60 6.00 10.28
N LEU A 180 -1.91 5.61 9.21
CA LEU A 180 -0.45 5.64 9.16
C LEU A 180 0.11 7.07 9.26
N LEU A 181 -0.60 8.03 8.66
CA LEU A 181 -0.14 9.41 8.51
C LEU A 181 -0.64 10.36 9.61
N ALA A 182 -1.67 9.98 10.36
CA ALA A 182 -2.24 10.72 11.47
C ALA A 182 -1.33 10.71 12.71
#